data_AF-A0A812XNC1-F1
#
_entry.id   AF-A0A812XNC1-F1
#
_cell.length_a   1.000
_cell.length_b   1.000
_cell.length_c   1.000
_cell.angle_alpha   90.00
_cell.angle_beta   90.00
_cell.angle_gamma   90.00
#
_symmetry.space_group_name_H-M   'P 1'
#
loop_
_entity.id
_entity.type
_entity.pdbx_description
1 polymer ?
#
loop_
_entity_poly.entity_id
_entity_poly.type
_entity_poly.pdbx_seq_one_letter_code
_entity_poly.pdbx_strand_id
1 'polypeptide(L)'
;MRMASYHKADEDSERDVAPRDAERGYFEVAETEKFSIALDSTTQGAAMLAVAQWSDAEYASKYGQKQAIGRLINGLGLFAISVVLQALLIALLLFFSTQRMQDPYQFEETTEMAESLRKAQESNTTLPETDRVLGLCLRDHSVPYSQSVVVFIWLCKISPDIIFNLWTIVLLASLPKFEGSSLQFTDGNMHIVRLPRGAKWMLILFVKIPMLLVQLALAKTGLTFLMYCSALGILIMKALALSYVCTVPSVIFAGLASKALANEVGKAKLTGTIMKTTFWDAWLAGITKIALHVAVAVWYCRILHAGLTAFRWECFFYKYKFVFPTCHCGVELFGVHVAN
;
A
#
# COMPACT_ATOMS: atom_id res chain seq x y z
N MET A 1 46.64 -25.00 35.02
CA MET A 1 47.58 -24.92 36.16
C MET A 1 48.33 -23.59 36.03
N ARG A 2 48.28 -22.77 37.10
CA ARG A 2 48.89 -21.44 37.30
C ARG A 2 48.32 -20.24 36.53
N MET A 3 47.27 -19.70 37.15
CA MET A 3 46.94 -18.27 37.21
C MET A 3 48.11 -17.44 37.75
N ALA A 4 48.28 -16.23 37.22
CA ALA A 4 49.03 -15.16 37.87
C ALA A 4 48.05 -14.02 38.21
N SER A 5 47.97 -13.78 39.51
CA SER A 5 47.21 -12.76 40.22
C SER A 5 48.00 -11.45 40.25
N TYR A 6 47.32 -10.31 40.09
CA TYR A 6 47.80 -9.00 40.53
C TYR A 6 46.67 -8.24 41.25
N HIS A 7 46.80 -8.20 42.57
CA HIS A 7 46.31 -7.17 43.51
C HIS A 7 46.99 -5.80 43.20
N LYS A 8 46.56 -4.60 43.60
CA LYS A 8 45.58 -4.10 44.59
C LYS A 8 45.37 -2.59 44.35
N ALA A 9 44.22 -2.08 44.84
CA ALA A 9 43.93 -0.78 45.48
C ALA A 9 44.24 0.55 44.76
N ASP A 10 43.21 1.39 44.65
CA ASP A 10 43.13 2.57 45.53
C ASP A 10 41.67 2.92 45.84
N GLU A 11 41.40 2.99 47.14
CA GLU A 11 40.31 3.70 47.80
C GLU A 11 40.52 5.21 47.61
N ASP A 12 39.48 5.98 47.33
CA ASP A 12 39.12 7.15 48.14
C ASP A 12 38.05 8.05 47.49
N SER A 13 37.19 8.56 48.37
CA SER A 13 36.24 9.66 48.20
C SER A 13 34.83 9.29 47.73
N GLU A 14 34.14 8.52 48.56
CA GLU A 14 32.70 8.72 48.82
C GLU A 14 32.46 10.18 49.25
N ARG A 15 31.92 10.97 48.33
CA ARG A 15 31.22 12.21 48.66
C ARG A 15 29.73 11.90 48.67
N ASP A 16 29.18 11.77 49.87
CA ASP A 16 27.76 11.82 50.15
C ASP A 16 27.19 13.18 49.72
N VAL A 17 26.73 13.24 48.47
CA VAL A 17 25.86 14.31 47.99
C VAL A 17 24.43 13.80 48.15
N ALA A 18 23.71 14.36 49.12
CA ALA A 18 22.30 14.10 49.32
C ALA A 18 21.53 14.24 47.99
N PRO A 19 20.76 13.23 47.56
CA PRO A 19 19.94 13.33 46.36
C PRO A 19 18.79 14.28 46.67
N ARG A 20 18.97 15.56 46.32
CA ARG A 20 17.88 16.52 46.30
C ARG A 20 16.94 16.15 45.16
N ASP A 21 15.77 15.69 45.56
CA ASP A 21 14.52 15.62 44.82
C ASP A 21 14.43 16.68 43.73
N ALA A 22 14.69 16.24 42.51
CA ALA A 22 14.22 16.88 41.31
C ALA A 22 13.55 15.78 40.48
N GLU A 23 12.34 15.40 40.90
CA GLU A 23 11.30 14.84 40.03
C GLU A 23 10.94 15.85 38.91
N ARG A 24 11.93 16.30 38.14
CA ARG A 24 11.64 16.62 36.75
C ARG A 24 11.42 15.26 36.12
N GLY A 25 10.17 14.99 35.75
CA GLY A 25 9.86 14.04 34.70
C GLY A 25 10.60 14.47 33.43
N TYR A 26 11.91 14.21 33.40
CA TYR A 26 12.66 14.10 32.19
C TYR A 26 11.99 12.95 31.48
N PHE A 27 11.21 13.28 30.44
CA PHE A 27 10.97 12.32 29.38
C PHE A 27 12.35 11.83 28.98
N GLU A 28 12.73 10.62 29.41
CA GLU A 28 13.89 9.92 28.89
C GLU A 28 13.80 10.04 27.38
N VAL A 29 14.72 10.81 26.80
CA VAL A 29 14.78 11.00 25.36
C VAL A 29 15.02 9.62 24.79
N ALA A 30 13.98 9.05 24.20
CA ALA A 30 13.94 7.67 23.76
C ALA A 30 15.24 7.30 23.03
N GLU A 31 15.90 6.25 23.53
CA GLU A 31 17.16 5.74 23.01
C GLU A 31 17.05 5.59 21.48
N THR A 32 17.96 6.23 20.74
CA THR A 32 17.92 6.19 19.27
C THR A 32 18.36 4.80 18.80
N GLU A 33 17.40 3.91 18.58
CA GLU A 33 17.66 2.58 18.04
C GLU A 33 18.07 2.68 16.56
N LYS A 34 19.12 1.96 16.17
CA LYS A 34 19.50 1.83 14.75
C LYS A 34 18.46 0.96 14.07
N PHE A 35 17.70 1.54 13.15
CA PHE A 35 16.70 0.83 12.37
C PHE A 35 17.26 0.51 10.99
N SER A 36 17.11 -0.75 10.55
CA SER A 36 17.54 -1.18 9.23
C SER A 36 16.39 -1.85 8.47
N ILE A 37 16.14 -1.38 7.25
CA ILE A 37 15.14 -1.92 6.33
C ILE A 37 15.89 -2.62 5.19
N ALA A 38 15.62 -3.90 4.94
CA ALA A 38 16.13 -4.56 3.75
C ALA A 38 15.57 -3.91 2.48
N LEU A 39 16.41 -3.71 1.47
CA LEU A 39 15.89 -3.29 0.17
C LEU A 39 15.14 -4.47 -0.46
N ASP A 40 13.91 -4.22 -0.89
CA ASP A 40 13.14 -5.23 -1.60
C ASP A 40 13.84 -5.60 -2.91
N SER A 41 13.85 -6.89 -3.24
CA SER A 41 14.33 -7.44 -4.52
C SER A 41 13.39 -7.05 -5.68
N THR A 42 13.30 -5.75 -5.95
CA THR A 42 12.45 -5.11 -6.94
C THR A 42 13.27 -4.09 -7.74
N THR A 43 12.71 -3.59 -8.84
CA THR A 43 13.34 -2.52 -9.63
C THR A 43 13.58 -1.24 -8.81
N GLN A 44 12.75 -0.98 -7.80
CA GLN A 44 12.92 0.13 -6.87
C GLN A 44 14.17 -0.05 -5.99
N GLY A 45 14.35 -1.23 -5.39
CA GLY A 45 15.55 -1.55 -4.60
C GLY A 45 16.82 -1.46 -5.43
N ALA A 46 16.76 -1.92 -6.68
CA ALA A 46 17.85 -1.81 -7.65
C ALA A 46 18.24 -0.35 -7.94
N ALA A 47 17.26 0.51 -8.22
CA ALA A 47 17.48 1.93 -8.44
C ALA A 47 18.08 2.61 -7.19
N MET A 48 17.57 2.28 -6.00
CA MET A 48 18.09 2.81 -4.74
C MET A 48 19.55 2.45 -4.53
N LEU A 49 19.89 1.17 -4.69
CA LEU A 49 21.25 0.67 -4.56
C LEU A 49 22.18 1.30 -5.60
N ALA A 50 21.74 1.41 -6.86
CA ALA A 50 22.55 1.94 -7.94
C ALA A 50 22.89 3.42 -7.76
N VAL A 51 21.94 4.25 -7.29
CA VAL A 51 22.22 5.65 -6.95
C VAL A 51 23.15 5.76 -5.75
N ALA A 52 22.99 4.92 -4.72
CA ALA A 52 23.87 4.90 -3.57
C ALA A 52 25.33 4.55 -3.97
N GLN A 53 25.52 3.48 -4.76
CA GLN A 53 26.81 3.06 -5.30
C GLN A 53 27.45 4.11 -6.21
N TRP A 54 26.66 4.78 -7.05
CA TRP A 54 27.16 5.85 -7.91
C TRP A 54 27.59 7.09 -7.13
N SER A 55 26.87 7.42 -6.06
CA SER A 55 27.17 8.57 -5.20
C SER A 55 28.34 8.35 -4.24
N ASP A 56 28.80 7.11 -4.10
CA ASP A 56 29.85 6.72 -3.18
C ASP A 56 31.23 6.77 -3.85
N ALA A 57 32.08 7.73 -3.43
CA ALA A 57 33.39 7.94 -4.04
C ALA A 57 34.33 6.73 -3.87
N GLU A 58 34.25 6.07 -2.72
CA GLU A 58 35.05 4.88 -2.42
C GLU A 58 34.66 3.72 -3.35
N TYR A 59 33.36 3.48 -3.52
CA TYR A 59 32.85 2.51 -4.50
C TYR A 59 33.33 2.83 -5.91
N ALA A 60 33.22 4.09 -6.34
CA ALA A 60 33.66 4.53 -7.67
C ALA A 60 35.18 4.37 -7.88
N SER A 61 36.00 4.59 -6.84
CA SER A 61 37.45 4.35 -6.91
C SER A 61 37.80 2.86 -6.98
N LYS A 62 37.04 1.99 -6.30
CA LYS A 62 37.32 0.55 -6.21
C LYS A 62 36.91 -0.21 -7.47
N TYR A 63 35.75 0.12 -8.03
CA TYR A 63 35.16 -0.59 -9.17
C TYR A 63 35.27 0.19 -10.49
N GLY A 64 35.67 1.46 -10.42
CA GLY A 64 35.78 2.35 -11.57
C GLY A 64 34.48 3.09 -11.88
N GLN A 65 34.61 4.37 -12.22
CA GLN A 65 33.48 5.27 -12.49
C GLN A 65 32.58 4.78 -13.63
N LYS A 66 33.14 4.16 -14.67
CA LYS A 66 32.38 3.59 -15.79
C LYS A 66 31.44 2.47 -15.33
N GLN A 67 31.89 1.62 -14.40
CA GLN A 67 31.06 0.55 -13.87
C GLN A 67 29.94 1.09 -12.98
N ALA A 68 30.23 2.10 -12.15
CA ALA A 68 29.23 2.78 -11.33
C ALA A 68 28.14 3.45 -12.19
N ILE A 69 28.52 4.14 -13.27
CA ILE A 69 27.57 4.73 -14.23
C ILE A 69 26.75 3.65 -14.94
N GLY A 70 27.37 2.56 -15.39
CA GLY A 70 26.65 1.45 -16.02
C GLY A 70 25.60 0.82 -15.09
N ARG A 71 25.92 0.66 -13.80
CA ARG A 71 24.99 0.19 -12.76
C ARG A 71 23.86 1.19 -12.51
N LEU A 72 24.16 2.49 -12.46
CA LEU A 72 23.17 3.55 -12.36
C LEU A 72 22.15 3.49 -13.51
N ILE A 73 22.65 3.44 -14.75
CA ILE A 73 21.81 3.35 -15.96
C ILE A 73 20.94 2.10 -15.92
N ASN A 74 21.51 0.94 -15.56
CA ASN A 74 20.76 -0.30 -15.49
C ASN A 74 19.67 -0.25 -14.39
N GLY A 75 20.01 0.17 -13.17
CA GLY A 75 19.06 0.24 -12.05
C GLY A 75 17.92 1.22 -12.31
N LEU A 76 18.23 2.42 -12.81
CA LEU A 76 17.22 3.43 -13.17
C LEU A 76 16.40 3.02 -14.40
N GLY A 77 17.02 2.37 -15.39
CA GLY A 77 16.35 1.87 -16.58
C GLY A 77 15.31 0.80 -16.24
N LEU A 78 15.67 -0.18 -15.41
CA LEU A 78 14.73 -1.19 -14.90
C LEU A 78 13.55 -0.57 -14.14
N PHE A 79 13.83 0.42 -13.29
CA PHE A 79 12.81 1.16 -12.57
C PHE A 79 11.87 1.94 -13.50
N ALA A 80 12.42 2.68 -14.46
CA ALA A 80 11.63 3.45 -15.43
C ALA A 80 10.70 2.54 -16.25
N ILE A 81 11.20 1.41 -16.75
CA ILE A 81 10.39 0.41 -17.47
C ILE A 81 9.24 -0.08 -16.59
N SER A 82 9.54 -0.44 -15.34
CA SER A 82 8.53 -0.91 -14.39
C SER A 82 7.43 0.12 -14.13
N VAL A 83 7.81 1.37 -13.86
CA VAL A 83 6.85 2.46 -13.59
C VAL A 83 5.98 2.74 -14.81
N VAL A 84 6.57 2.78 -16.01
CA VAL A 84 5.81 2.99 -17.26
C VAL A 84 4.82 1.86 -17.49
N LEU A 85 5.23 0.61 -17.31
CA LEU A 85 4.33 -0.55 -17.45
C LEU A 85 3.20 -0.53 -16.43
N GLN A 86 3.50 -0.22 -15.16
CA GLN A 86 2.46 -0.09 -14.14
C GLN A 86 1.48 1.05 -14.46
N ALA A 87 1.99 2.22 -14.85
CA ALA A 87 1.16 3.37 -15.23
C ALA A 87 0.27 3.03 -16.44
N LEU A 88 0.81 2.33 -17.45
CA LEU A 88 0.06 1.88 -18.61
C LEU A 88 -1.05 0.90 -18.20
N LEU A 89 -0.75 -0.11 -17.36
CA LEU A 89 -1.75 -1.06 -16.89
C LEU A 89 -2.86 -0.37 -16.08
N ILE A 90 -2.51 0.58 -15.21
CA ILE A 90 -3.48 1.38 -14.47
C ILE A 90 -4.35 2.19 -15.42
N ALA A 91 -3.76 2.84 -16.43
CA ALA A 91 -4.50 3.59 -17.44
C ALA A 91 -5.46 2.68 -18.21
N LEU A 92 -5.00 1.50 -18.65
CA LEU A 92 -5.85 0.51 -19.33
C LEU A 92 -7.02 0.07 -18.45
N LEU A 93 -6.78 -0.20 -17.17
CA LEU A 93 -7.83 -0.54 -16.21
C LEU A 93 -8.82 0.61 -16.02
N LEU A 94 -8.32 1.84 -15.91
CA LEU A 94 -9.14 3.02 -15.70
C LEU A 94 -10.03 3.31 -16.92
N PHE A 95 -9.45 3.41 -18.11
CA PHE A 95 -10.18 3.81 -19.33
C PHE A 95 -11.07 2.69 -19.87
N PHE A 96 -10.56 1.47 -19.99
CA PHE A 96 -11.32 0.40 -20.66
C PHE A 96 -12.24 -0.37 -19.72
N SER A 97 -11.94 -0.38 -18.42
CA SER A 97 -12.68 -1.20 -17.47
C SER A 97 -13.50 -0.35 -16.51
N THR A 98 -12.89 0.61 -15.81
CA THR A 98 -13.57 1.42 -14.80
C THR A 98 -14.55 2.40 -15.43
N GLN A 99 -14.13 3.22 -16.40
CA GLN A 99 -15.01 4.19 -17.05
C GLN A 99 -16.20 3.50 -17.72
N ARG A 100 -15.96 2.44 -18.49
CA ARG A 100 -17.03 1.68 -19.14
C ARG A 100 -18.06 1.09 -18.15
N MET A 101 -17.65 0.71 -16.95
CA MET A 101 -18.58 0.25 -15.90
C MET A 101 -19.24 1.40 -15.16
N GLN A 102 -18.64 2.59 -15.16
CA GLN A 102 -19.19 3.80 -14.54
C GLN A 102 -20.23 4.48 -15.43
N ASP A 103 -20.07 4.46 -16.76
CA ASP A 103 -20.93 5.15 -17.73
C ASP A 103 -22.45 4.95 -17.50
N PRO A 104 -22.95 3.74 -17.18
CA PRO A 104 -24.38 3.55 -16.95
C PRO A 104 -24.93 4.30 -15.73
N TYR A 105 -24.05 4.65 -14.78
CA TYR A 105 -24.34 5.24 -13.47
C TYR A 105 -23.84 6.69 -13.34
N GLN A 106 -23.22 7.26 -14.39
CA GLN A 106 -22.52 8.54 -14.33
C GLN A 106 -23.46 9.75 -14.42
N PHE A 107 -24.71 9.52 -14.82
CA PHE A 107 -25.76 10.52 -14.82
C PHE A 107 -26.29 10.64 -13.38
N GLU A 108 -26.48 11.87 -12.89
CA GLU A 108 -26.95 12.24 -11.53
C GLU A 108 -28.28 11.57 -11.10
N GLU A 109 -28.83 10.74 -11.97
CA GLU A 109 -30.02 9.92 -11.85
C GLU A 109 -29.88 8.68 -10.95
N THR A 110 -28.73 8.32 -10.34
CA THR A 110 -28.69 7.08 -9.52
C THR A 110 -29.69 7.10 -8.35
N THR A 111 -29.92 8.27 -7.77
CA THR A 111 -30.97 8.49 -6.76
C THR A 111 -32.36 8.43 -7.37
N GLU A 112 -32.57 8.97 -8.56
CA GLU A 112 -33.86 8.94 -9.28
C GLU A 112 -34.23 7.52 -9.75
N MET A 113 -33.23 6.76 -10.20
CA MET A 113 -33.33 5.34 -10.54
C MET A 113 -33.75 4.53 -9.32
N ALA A 114 -33.16 4.79 -8.16
CA ALA A 114 -33.57 4.17 -6.90
C ALA A 114 -35.03 4.54 -6.55
N GLU A 115 -35.40 5.81 -6.70
CA GLU A 115 -36.76 6.28 -6.43
C GLU A 115 -37.80 5.66 -7.39
N SER A 116 -37.47 5.49 -8.66
CA SER A 116 -38.33 4.82 -9.65
C SER A 116 -38.63 3.38 -9.25
N LEU A 117 -37.60 2.62 -8.86
CA LEU A 117 -37.75 1.26 -8.34
C LEU A 117 -38.60 1.23 -7.07
N ARG A 118 -38.37 2.16 -6.13
CA ARG A 118 -39.14 2.28 -4.90
C ARG A 118 -40.62 2.57 -5.18
N LYS A 119 -40.94 3.50 -6.08
CA LYS A 119 -42.34 3.81 -6.49
C LYS A 119 -43.03 2.61 -7.13
N ALA A 120 -42.32 1.84 -7.96
CA ALA A 120 -42.84 0.60 -8.55
C ALA A 120 -43.16 -0.44 -7.47
N GLN A 121 -42.27 -0.61 -6.48
CA GLN A 121 -42.50 -1.49 -5.33
C GLN A 121 -43.71 -1.06 -4.49
N GLU A 122 -43.82 0.23 -4.14
CA GLU A 122 -44.91 0.80 -3.33
C GLU A 122 -46.27 0.67 -4.02
N SER A 123 -46.31 0.95 -5.33
CA SER A 123 -47.52 0.80 -6.15
C SER A 123 -47.85 -0.65 -6.50
N ASN A 124 -46.98 -1.60 -6.16
CA ASN A 124 -47.10 -3.01 -6.52
C ASN A 124 -47.24 -3.23 -8.04
N THR A 125 -46.53 -2.42 -8.83
CA THR A 125 -46.50 -2.52 -10.29
C THR A 125 -45.09 -2.81 -10.79
N THR A 126 -44.98 -3.53 -11.90
CA THR A 126 -43.70 -3.78 -12.57
C THR A 126 -43.35 -2.63 -13.50
N LEU A 127 -42.07 -2.25 -13.55
CA LEU A 127 -41.58 -1.33 -14.57
C LEU A 127 -41.71 -1.98 -15.97
N PRO A 128 -41.94 -1.19 -17.04
CA PRO A 128 -41.94 -1.70 -18.41
C PRO A 128 -40.61 -2.36 -18.79
N GLU A 129 -40.63 -3.42 -19.61
CA GLU A 129 -39.40 -4.09 -20.07
C GLU A 129 -38.46 -3.19 -20.87
N THR A 130 -38.99 -2.13 -21.48
CA THR A 130 -38.22 -1.11 -22.21
C THR A 130 -37.56 -0.08 -21.29
N ASP A 131 -37.85 -0.10 -19.99
CA ASP A 131 -37.28 0.83 -19.02
C ASP A 131 -35.79 0.53 -18.79
N ARG A 132 -34.95 1.56 -19.00
CA ARG A 132 -33.50 1.47 -18.80
C ARG A 132 -33.14 1.09 -17.36
N VAL A 133 -33.87 1.58 -16.37
CA VAL A 133 -33.63 1.33 -14.93
C VAL A 133 -33.83 -0.15 -14.63
N LEU A 134 -34.89 -0.75 -15.16
CA LEU A 134 -35.14 -2.17 -15.05
C LEU A 134 -34.02 -2.98 -15.70
N GLY A 135 -33.61 -2.61 -16.93
CA GLY A 135 -32.50 -3.26 -17.63
C GLY A 135 -31.17 -3.22 -16.85
N LEU A 136 -30.84 -2.09 -16.22
CA LEU A 136 -29.65 -1.95 -15.36
C LEU A 136 -29.79 -2.77 -14.08
N CYS A 137 -30.96 -2.74 -13.44
CA CYS A 137 -31.22 -3.51 -12.25
C CYS A 137 -31.06 -5.01 -12.53
N LEU A 138 -31.68 -5.54 -13.60
CA LEU A 138 -31.59 -6.95 -13.96
C LEU A 138 -30.14 -7.42 -14.17
N ARG A 139 -29.25 -6.57 -14.68
CA ARG A 139 -27.81 -6.85 -14.86
C ARG A 139 -26.97 -6.73 -13.57
N ASP A 140 -27.50 -6.10 -12.51
CA ASP A 140 -26.80 -5.96 -11.23
C ASP A 140 -27.00 -7.19 -10.35
N HIS A 141 -25.98 -8.03 -10.25
CA HIS A 141 -25.97 -9.22 -9.40
C HIS A 141 -25.19 -8.95 -8.10
N SER A 142 -25.23 -7.71 -7.62
CA SER A 142 -24.49 -7.35 -6.44
C SER A 142 -25.23 -7.79 -5.18
N VAL A 143 -24.47 -8.34 -4.22
CA VAL A 143 -25.01 -8.72 -2.92
C VAL A 143 -24.91 -7.52 -2.00
N PRO A 144 -25.96 -7.17 -1.24
CA PRO A 144 -25.88 -6.09 -0.26
C PRO A 144 -24.66 -6.25 0.66
N TYR A 145 -24.01 -5.13 1.00
CA TYR A 145 -22.79 -5.07 1.83
C TYR A 145 -21.50 -5.66 1.24
N SER A 146 -21.57 -6.48 0.18
CA SER A 146 -20.39 -7.12 -0.41
C SER A 146 -19.34 -6.11 -0.91
N GLN A 147 -19.77 -4.96 -1.44
CA GLN A 147 -18.86 -3.92 -1.91
C GLN A 147 -18.01 -3.34 -0.77
N SER A 148 -18.60 -3.08 0.40
CA SER A 148 -17.86 -2.58 1.57
C SER A 148 -16.80 -3.58 2.04
N VAL A 149 -17.14 -4.88 2.04
CA VAL A 149 -16.19 -5.93 2.40
C VAL A 149 -15.02 -6.00 1.43
N VAL A 150 -15.27 -5.95 0.12
CA VAL A 150 -14.16 -6.06 -0.84
C VAL A 150 -13.35 -4.77 -0.94
N VAL A 151 -13.98 -3.60 -0.78
CA VAL A 151 -13.27 -2.33 -0.63
C VAL A 151 -12.37 -2.36 0.62
N PHE A 152 -12.85 -2.90 1.75
CA PHE A 152 -12.02 -3.10 2.94
C PHE A 152 -10.82 -4.03 2.67
N ILE A 153 -11.04 -5.18 2.02
CA ILE A 153 -9.96 -6.11 1.65
C ILE A 153 -8.94 -5.42 0.75
N TRP A 154 -9.40 -4.65 -0.23
CA TRP A 154 -8.53 -3.89 -1.13
C TRP A 154 -7.67 -2.86 -0.38
N LEU A 155 -8.28 -2.11 0.53
CA LEU A 155 -7.56 -1.15 1.38
C LEU A 155 -6.49 -1.85 2.23
N CYS A 156 -6.82 -2.99 2.85
CA CYS A 156 -5.87 -3.80 3.60
C CYS A 156 -4.71 -4.33 2.73
N LYS A 157 -4.96 -4.63 1.45
CA LYS A 157 -3.95 -5.12 0.52
C LYS A 157 -2.99 -4.02 0.04
N ILE A 158 -3.50 -2.81 -0.22
CA ILE A 158 -2.71 -1.72 -0.83
C ILE A 158 -2.04 -0.81 0.21
N SER A 159 -2.59 -0.71 1.42
CA SER A 159 -2.05 0.19 2.45
C SER A 159 -0.64 -0.14 2.93
N PRO A 160 -0.20 -1.41 3.08
CA PRO A 160 1.17 -1.70 3.51
C PRO A 160 2.21 -1.16 2.53
N ASP A 161 1.96 -1.29 1.22
CA ASP A 161 2.86 -0.83 0.17
C ASP A 161 3.00 0.70 0.18
N ILE A 162 1.89 1.42 0.39
CA ILE A 162 1.87 2.90 0.50
C ILE A 162 2.60 3.35 1.76
N ILE A 163 2.29 2.76 2.92
CA ILE A 163 2.91 3.10 4.20
C ILE A 163 4.41 2.84 4.16
N PHE A 164 4.84 1.71 3.59
CA PHE A 164 6.25 1.38 3.42
C PHE A 164 6.98 2.41 2.55
N ASN A 165 6.37 2.87 1.46
CA ASN A 165 6.96 3.90 0.61
C ASN A 165 7.07 5.25 1.33
N LEU A 166 6.03 5.68 2.04
CA LEU A 166 6.05 6.88 2.87
C LEU A 166 7.14 6.80 3.95
N TRP A 167 7.21 5.68 4.65
CA TRP A 167 8.22 5.44 5.68
C TRP A 167 9.64 5.46 5.11
N THR A 168 9.84 4.85 3.93
CA THR A 168 11.15 4.89 3.28
C THR A 168 11.53 6.31 2.84
N ILE A 169 10.56 7.14 2.42
CA ILE A 169 10.81 8.56 2.13
C ILE A 169 11.29 9.29 3.39
N VAL A 170 10.61 9.08 4.53
CA VAL A 170 11.01 9.66 5.82
C VAL A 170 12.41 9.19 6.23
N LEU A 171 12.69 7.89 6.12
CA LEU A 171 14.00 7.31 6.43
C LEU A 171 15.09 7.87 5.51
N LEU A 172 14.86 7.94 4.19
CA LEU A 172 15.79 8.59 3.26
C LEU A 172 15.99 10.05 3.62
N ALA A 173 14.93 10.78 3.98
CA ALA A 173 15.00 12.18 4.39
C ALA A 173 15.78 12.38 5.70
N SER A 174 15.76 11.41 6.61
CA SER A 174 16.47 11.47 7.90
C SER A 174 17.93 11.03 7.85
N LEU A 175 18.39 10.36 6.79
CA LEU A 175 19.80 9.94 6.70
C LEU A 175 20.80 11.11 6.89
N PRO A 176 21.88 10.93 7.66
CA PRO A 176 22.87 11.98 7.86
C PRO A 176 23.60 12.34 6.56
N LYS A 177 23.98 13.61 6.44
CA LYS A 177 24.85 14.11 5.37
C LYS A 177 26.30 13.83 5.76
N PHE A 178 27.11 13.31 4.85
CA PHE A 178 28.53 13.10 5.13
C PHE A 178 29.37 13.03 3.85
N GLU A 179 30.65 13.39 3.96
CA GLU A 179 31.63 13.42 2.85
C GLU A 179 32.48 12.14 2.73
N GLY A 180 32.19 11.13 3.54
CA GLY A 180 32.84 9.82 3.50
C GLY A 180 31.99 8.75 2.81
N SER A 181 32.33 7.49 3.08
CA SER A 181 31.66 6.33 2.48
C SER A 181 30.18 6.30 2.79
N SER A 182 29.35 6.24 1.74
CA SER A 182 27.88 6.10 1.86
C SER A 182 27.47 4.68 2.24
N LEU A 183 28.34 3.70 1.96
CA LEU A 183 28.11 2.28 2.10
C LEU A 183 28.97 1.71 3.24
N GLN A 184 28.36 0.90 4.10
CA GLN A 184 29.08 0.13 5.12
C GLN A 184 28.86 -1.37 4.88
N PHE A 185 29.93 -2.15 4.85
CA PHE A 185 29.85 -3.60 4.71
C PHE A 185 29.95 -4.24 6.08
N THR A 186 28.86 -4.88 6.53
CA THR A 186 28.80 -5.52 7.85
C THR A 186 28.12 -6.88 7.69
N ASP A 187 28.79 -7.95 8.14
CA ASP A 187 28.29 -9.33 8.09
C ASP A 187 27.84 -9.79 6.68
N GLY A 188 28.56 -9.36 5.64
CA GLY A 188 28.23 -9.66 4.25
C GLY A 188 27.00 -8.91 3.70
N ASN A 189 26.38 -8.04 4.49
CA ASN A 189 25.32 -7.13 4.06
C ASN A 189 25.90 -5.75 3.73
N MET A 190 25.24 -5.05 2.81
CA MET A 190 25.61 -3.69 2.41
C MET A 190 24.62 -2.69 3.03
N HIS A 191 25.08 -1.88 3.96
CA HIS A 191 24.27 -0.90 4.66
C HIS A 191 24.43 0.48 4.01
N ILE A 192 23.34 1.06 3.51
CA ILE A 192 23.27 2.46 3.10
C ILE A 192 23.00 3.27 4.37
N VAL A 193 24.05 3.85 4.95
CA VAL A 193 23.99 4.56 6.24
C VAL A 193 23.96 6.08 6.04
N ARG A 194 24.59 6.56 4.98
CA ARG A 194 24.75 7.98 4.69
C ARG A 194 24.55 8.21 3.20
N LEU A 195 24.06 9.38 2.82
CA LEU A 195 23.90 9.76 1.40
C LEU A 195 24.18 11.25 1.21
N PRO A 196 24.85 11.66 0.12
CA PRO A 196 24.98 13.07 -0.21
C PRO A 196 23.61 13.67 -0.56
N ARG A 197 23.47 14.98 -0.35
CA ARG A 197 22.19 15.68 -0.48
C ARG A 197 21.56 15.53 -1.86
N GLY A 198 22.37 15.57 -2.92
CA GLY A 198 21.90 15.38 -4.30
C GLY A 198 21.31 13.99 -4.54
N ALA A 199 22.03 12.93 -4.14
CA ALA A 199 21.57 11.56 -4.26
C ALA A 199 20.29 11.30 -3.45
N LYS A 200 20.20 11.85 -2.24
CA LYS A 200 18.98 11.77 -1.41
C LYS A 200 17.77 12.36 -2.14
N TRP A 201 17.87 13.59 -2.63
CA TRP A 201 16.78 14.22 -3.37
C TRP A 201 16.46 13.49 -4.66
N MET A 202 17.47 12.98 -5.37
CA MET A 202 17.27 12.18 -6.57
C MET A 202 16.45 10.91 -6.27
N LEU A 203 16.77 10.18 -5.20
CA LEU A 203 16.01 8.99 -4.79
C LEU A 203 14.57 9.33 -4.39
N ILE A 204 14.37 10.41 -3.64
CA ILE A 204 13.03 10.81 -3.21
C ILE A 204 12.19 11.23 -4.42
N LEU A 205 12.70 12.16 -5.26
CA LEU A 205 11.96 12.76 -6.36
C LEU A 205 11.77 11.83 -7.56
N PHE A 206 12.79 11.04 -7.92
CA PHE A 206 12.75 10.22 -9.14
C PHE A 206 12.47 8.74 -8.91
N VAL A 207 12.57 8.23 -7.67
CA VAL A 207 12.32 6.81 -7.37
C VAL A 207 11.11 6.64 -6.45
N LYS A 208 11.09 7.31 -5.29
CA LYS A 208 10.05 7.08 -4.28
C LYS A 208 8.73 7.78 -4.60
N ILE A 209 8.76 9.05 -5.00
CA ILE A 209 7.54 9.80 -5.33
C ILE A 209 6.79 9.21 -6.53
N PRO A 210 7.43 8.88 -7.67
CA PRO A 210 6.73 8.29 -8.81
C PRO A 210 6.09 6.94 -8.45
N MET A 211 6.79 6.12 -7.65
CA MET A 211 6.25 4.86 -7.16
C MET A 211 5.04 5.07 -6.25
N LEU A 212 5.12 6.03 -5.33
CA LEU A 212 4.00 6.40 -4.46
C LEU A 212 2.79 6.91 -5.27
N LEU A 213 3.02 7.74 -6.29
CA LEU A 213 1.95 8.24 -7.17
C LEU A 213 1.28 7.09 -7.94
N VAL A 214 2.06 6.13 -8.46
CA VAL A 214 1.52 4.92 -9.11
C VAL A 214 0.68 4.10 -8.13
N GLN A 215 1.14 3.91 -6.89
CA GLN A 215 0.38 3.18 -5.87
C GLN A 215 -0.91 3.90 -5.46
N LEU A 216 -0.88 5.22 -5.32
CA LEU A 216 -2.09 6.02 -5.03
C LEU A 216 -3.07 6.00 -6.21
N ALA A 217 -2.57 6.08 -7.44
CA ALA A 217 -3.39 5.95 -8.64
C ALA A 217 -4.02 4.55 -8.73
N LEU A 218 -3.28 3.49 -8.42
CA LEU A 218 -3.78 2.12 -8.34
C LEU A 218 -4.83 1.97 -7.24
N ALA A 219 -4.59 2.54 -6.05
CA ALA A 219 -5.53 2.52 -4.93
C ALA A 219 -6.87 3.16 -5.33
N LYS A 220 -6.82 4.38 -5.90
CA LYS A 220 -8.01 5.10 -6.40
C LYS A 220 -8.73 4.33 -7.50
N THR A 221 -7.98 3.81 -8.47
CA THR A 221 -8.54 3.03 -9.58
C THR A 221 -9.21 1.77 -9.06
N GLY A 222 -8.58 1.03 -8.15
CA GLY A 222 -9.14 -0.16 -7.52
C GLY A 222 -10.40 0.12 -6.71
N LEU A 223 -10.43 1.20 -5.92
CA LEU A 223 -11.63 1.63 -5.18
C LEU A 223 -12.80 1.93 -6.11
N THR A 224 -12.55 2.68 -7.19
CA THR A 224 -13.58 3.03 -8.18
C THR A 224 -14.05 1.78 -8.92
N PHE A 225 -13.11 0.94 -9.34
CA PHE A 225 -13.37 -0.29 -10.07
C PHE A 225 -14.23 -1.28 -9.28
N LEU A 226 -13.90 -1.50 -8.01
CA LEU A 226 -14.65 -2.40 -7.12
C LEU A 226 -16.06 -1.87 -6.84
N MET A 227 -16.23 -0.55 -6.78
CA MET A 227 -17.54 0.05 -6.57
C MET A 227 -18.47 -0.16 -7.77
N TYR A 228 -17.99 -0.03 -9.01
CA TYR A 228 -18.83 -0.16 -10.20
C TYR A 228 -18.98 -1.60 -10.73
N CYS A 229 -18.34 -2.59 -10.10
CA CYS A 229 -18.56 -4.00 -10.47
C CYS A 229 -19.96 -4.49 -10.07
N SER A 230 -20.70 -5.04 -11.03
CA SER A 230 -22.08 -5.50 -10.85
C SER A 230 -22.20 -6.96 -10.39
N ALA A 231 -21.12 -7.75 -10.41
CA ALA A 231 -21.16 -9.17 -10.05
C ALA A 231 -19.97 -9.57 -9.18
N LEU A 232 -20.23 -10.35 -8.13
CA LEU A 232 -19.23 -10.73 -7.12
C LEU A 232 -18.07 -11.56 -7.70
N GLY A 233 -18.34 -12.55 -8.55
CA GLY A 233 -17.28 -13.38 -9.15
C GLY A 233 -16.34 -12.57 -10.04
N ILE A 234 -16.92 -11.69 -10.86
CA ILE A 234 -16.15 -10.74 -11.69
C ILE A 234 -15.32 -9.82 -10.80
N LEU A 235 -15.87 -9.37 -9.67
CA LEU A 235 -15.23 -8.49 -8.72
C LEU A 235 -14.01 -9.16 -8.03
N ILE A 236 -14.10 -10.43 -7.64
CA ILE A 236 -12.96 -11.18 -7.08
C ILE A 236 -11.84 -11.35 -8.11
N MET A 237 -12.15 -11.82 -9.32
CA MET A 237 -11.16 -11.99 -10.40
C MET A 237 -10.46 -10.67 -10.73
N LYS A 238 -11.23 -9.59 -10.71
CA LYS A 238 -10.75 -8.22 -10.92
C LYS A 238 -9.85 -7.71 -9.79
N ALA A 239 -10.17 -8.01 -8.54
CA ALA A 239 -9.32 -7.68 -7.39
C ALA A 239 -7.97 -8.42 -7.44
N LEU A 240 -7.97 -9.68 -7.89
CA LEU A 240 -6.75 -10.45 -8.13
C LEU A 240 -5.92 -9.82 -9.27
N ALA A 241 -6.55 -9.41 -10.37
CA ALA A 241 -5.89 -8.72 -11.46
C ALA A 241 -5.25 -7.39 -11.02
N LEU A 242 -5.91 -6.62 -10.14
CA LEU A 242 -5.33 -5.41 -9.54
C LEU A 242 -4.08 -5.72 -8.70
N SER A 243 -4.09 -6.84 -7.97
CA SER A 243 -2.94 -7.27 -7.17
C SER A 243 -1.74 -7.65 -8.05
N TYR A 244 -1.97 -8.13 -9.27
CA TYR A 244 -0.90 -8.39 -10.24
C TYR A 244 -0.17 -7.11 -10.67
N VAL A 245 -0.85 -5.96 -10.76
CA VAL A 245 -0.19 -4.69 -11.09
C VAL A 245 0.85 -4.31 -10.02
N CYS A 246 0.62 -4.67 -8.75
CA CYS A 246 1.60 -4.46 -7.68
C CYS A 246 2.86 -5.34 -7.82
N THR A 247 2.78 -6.49 -8.51
CA THR A 247 3.91 -7.43 -8.62
C THR A 247 4.80 -7.16 -9.84
N VAL A 248 4.37 -6.30 -10.78
CA VAL A 248 5.14 -5.92 -11.97
C VAL A 248 6.60 -5.53 -11.66
N PRO A 249 6.92 -4.70 -10.64
CA PRO A 249 8.30 -4.36 -10.31
C PRO A 249 9.15 -5.57 -9.92
N SER A 250 8.57 -6.53 -9.20
CA SER A 250 9.25 -7.76 -8.82
C SER A 250 9.46 -8.68 -10.02
N VAL A 251 8.45 -8.79 -10.91
CA VAL A 251 8.52 -9.60 -12.12
C VAL A 251 9.57 -9.06 -13.10
N ILE A 252 9.57 -7.75 -13.34
CA ILE A 252 10.56 -7.09 -14.22
C ILE A 252 11.96 -7.24 -13.64
N PHE A 253 12.12 -7.08 -12.32
CA PHE A 253 13.41 -7.29 -11.67
C PHE A 253 13.89 -8.74 -11.80
N ALA A 254 13.03 -9.71 -11.47
CA ALA A 254 13.39 -11.13 -11.57
C ALA A 254 13.72 -11.57 -13.02
N GLY A 255 13.04 -10.99 -14.02
CA GLY A 255 13.23 -11.35 -15.42
C GLY A 255 14.42 -10.67 -16.09
N LEU A 256 14.74 -9.42 -15.73
CA LEU A 256 15.75 -8.62 -16.43
C LEU A 256 17.01 -8.33 -15.61
N ALA A 257 16.98 -8.42 -14.29
CA ALA A 257 18.17 -8.18 -13.47
C ALA A 257 19.16 -9.33 -13.59
N SER A 258 20.46 -9.01 -13.62
CA SER A 258 21.49 -10.04 -13.52
C SER A 258 21.45 -10.70 -12.13
N LYS A 259 21.83 -11.98 -12.04
CA LYS A 259 21.92 -12.71 -10.77
C LYS A 259 22.82 -12.00 -9.74
N ALA A 260 23.88 -11.35 -10.23
CA ALA A 260 24.77 -10.54 -9.39
C ALA A 260 24.06 -9.34 -8.77
N LEU A 261 23.32 -8.57 -9.59
CA LEU A 261 22.54 -7.43 -9.09
C LEU A 261 21.43 -7.88 -8.12
N ALA A 262 20.73 -8.97 -8.43
CA ALA A 262 19.70 -9.54 -7.55
C ALA A 262 20.27 -9.93 -6.18
N ASN A 263 21.45 -10.57 -6.15
CA ASN A 263 22.13 -10.93 -4.90
C ASN A 263 22.59 -9.69 -4.12
N GLU A 264 23.11 -8.67 -4.80
CA GLU A 264 23.52 -7.42 -4.14
C GLU A 264 22.33 -6.65 -3.56
N VAL A 265 21.21 -6.53 -4.29
CA VAL A 265 20.00 -5.87 -3.79
C VAL A 265 19.44 -6.63 -2.59
N GLY A 266 19.38 -7.97 -2.64
CA GLY A 266 18.91 -8.77 -1.51
C GLY A 266 19.79 -8.69 -0.25
N LYS A 267 21.04 -8.26 -0.39
CA LYS A 267 21.98 -8.01 0.73
C LYS A 267 22.01 -6.55 1.17
N ALA A 268 21.38 -5.66 0.42
CA ALA A 268 21.40 -4.23 0.71
C ALA A 268 20.34 -3.87 1.75
N LYS A 269 20.70 -3.03 2.71
CA LYS A 269 19.85 -2.54 3.78
C LYS A 269 19.97 -1.03 3.90
N LEU A 270 18.85 -0.33 3.97
CA LEU A 270 18.80 1.09 4.32
C LEU A 270 18.82 1.23 5.84
N THR A 271 19.87 1.83 6.40
CA THR A 271 20.04 1.93 7.86
C THR A 271 20.03 3.38 8.29
N GLY A 272 19.15 3.75 9.21
CA GLY A 272 19.08 5.08 9.77
C GLY A 272 18.69 5.06 11.25
N THR A 273 18.91 6.18 11.91
CA THR A 273 18.48 6.41 13.29
C THR A 273 17.14 7.12 13.26
N ILE A 274 16.07 6.45 13.67
CA ILE A 274 14.74 7.04 13.81
C ILE A 274 14.30 6.84 15.25
N MET A 275 13.61 7.83 15.82
CA MET A 275 12.96 7.66 17.12
C MET A 275 11.88 6.59 16.99
N LYS A 276 12.10 5.44 17.65
CA LYS A 276 11.12 4.36 17.65
C LYS A 276 9.95 4.76 18.53
N THR A 277 8.82 5.06 17.89
CA THR A 277 7.56 5.19 18.60
C THR A 277 7.00 3.79 18.86
N THR A 278 7.19 3.28 20.07
CA THR A 278 6.70 1.96 20.54
C THR A 278 5.20 1.75 20.30
N PHE A 279 4.43 2.83 20.16
CA PHE A 279 2.99 2.79 19.89
C PHE A 279 2.61 2.10 18.57
N TRP A 280 3.45 2.20 17.53
CA TRP A 280 3.13 1.63 16.21
C TRP A 280 3.34 0.12 16.13
N ASP A 281 4.14 -0.44 17.03
CA ASP A 281 4.44 -1.86 17.12
C ASP A 281 3.51 -2.61 18.10
N ALA A 282 2.69 -1.89 18.85
CA ALA A 282 1.77 -2.48 19.83
C ALA A 282 0.54 -3.13 19.19
N TRP A 283 -0.09 -4.08 19.89
CA TRP A 283 -1.31 -4.78 19.42
C TRP A 283 -2.48 -3.83 19.10
N LEU A 284 -2.56 -2.71 19.81
CA LEU A 284 -3.50 -1.62 19.54
C LEU A 284 -3.34 -1.01 18.13
N ALA A 285 -2.14 -1.08 17.54
CA ALA A 285 -1.93 -0.63 16.17
C ALA A 285 -2.69 -1.50 15.17
N GLY A 286 -2.86 -2.80 15.43
CA GLY A 286 -3.65 -3.70 14.60
C GLY A 286 -5.13 -3.33 14.59
N ILE A 287 -5.72 -3.18 15.78
CA ILE A 287 -7.14 -2.79 15.93
C ILE A 287 -7.38 -1.41 15.32
N THR A 288 -6.51 -0.44 15.60
CA THR A 288 -6.64 0.92 15.05
C THR A 288 -6.56 0.92 13.52
N LYS A 289 -5.64 0.13 12.93
CA LYS A 289 -5.56 -0.04 11.47
C LYS A 289 -6.83 -0.67 10.91
N ILE A 290 -7.36 -1.73 11.53
CA ILE A 290 -8.61 -2.37 11.07
C ILE A 290 -9.77 -1.37 11.15
N ALA A 291 -9.95 -0.70 12.28
CA ALA A 291 -11.00 0.29 12.48
C ALA A 291 -10.90 1.42 11.45
N LEU A 292 -9.69 1.90 11.16
CA LEU A 292 -9.45 2.91 10.13
C LEU A 292 -9.86 2.41 8.74
N HIS A 293 -9.45 1.21 8.34
CA HIS A 293 -9.82 0.65 7.03
C HIS A 293 -11.33 0.39 6.92
N VAL A 294 -11.99 -0.07 7.99
CA VAL A 294 -13.45 -0.22 8.03
C VAL A 294 -14.13 1.14 7.90
N ALA A 295 -13.69 2.15 8.65
CA ALA A 295 -14.25 3.49 8.59
C ALA A 295 -14.11 4.09 7.18
N VAL A 296 -12.92 3.97 6.55
CA VAL A 296 -12.70 4.44 5.19
C VAL A 296 -13.55 3.67 4.17
N ALA A 297 -13.66 2.34 4.30
CA ALA A 297 -14.49 1.53 3.41
C ALA A 297 -15.98 1.86 3.52
N VAL A 298 -16.49 2.03 4.75
CA VAL A 298 -17.87 2.44 5.00
C VAL A 298 -18.13 3.84 4.48
N TRP A 299 -17.25 4.80 4.80
CA TRP A 299 -17.36 6.18 4.31
C TRP A 299 -17.36 6.23 2.77
N TYR A 300 -16.43 5.53 2.12
CA TYR A 300 -16.33 5.48 0.67
C TYR A 300 -17.59 4.88 0.02
N CYS A 301 -18.09 3.74 0.52
CA CYS A 301 -19.26 3.09 -0.08
C CYS A 301 -20.57 3.82 0.25
N ARG A 302 -20.75 4.28 1.49
CA ARG A 302 -22.04 4.77 2.01
C ARG A 302 -22.23 6.28 1.87
N ILE A 303 -21.15 7.05 1.96
CA ILE A 303 -21.23 8.51 1.89
C ILE A 303 -20.87 8.97 0.48
N LEU A 304 -19.68 8.59 -0.01
CA LEU A 304 -19.23 9.06 -1.34
C LEU A 304 -20.05 8.45 -2.49
N HIS A 305 -20.47 7.19 -2.36
CA HIS A 305 -21.29 6.48 -3.36
C HIS A 305 -22.69 6.14 -2.85
N ALA A 306 -23.30 7.06 -2.09
CA ALA A 306 -24.63 6.87 -1.50
C ALA A 306 -25.71 6.52 -2.54
N GLY A 307 -25.77 7.27 -3.66
CA GLY A 307 -26.78 7.07 -4.70
C GLY A 307 -26.71 5.70 -5.38
N LEU A 308 -25.50 5.26 -5.75
CA LEU A 308 -25.28 3.93 -6.33
C LEU A 308 -25.64 2.80 -5.33
N THR A 309 -25.30 2.98 -4.06
CA THR A 309 -25.64 2.02 -3.01
C THR A 309 -27.15 1.96 -2.79
N ALA A 310 -27.85 3.10 -2.81
CA ALA A 310 -29.31 3.15 -2.71
C ALA A 310 -29.97 2.46 -3.91
N PHE A 311 -29.50 2.74 -5.13
CA PHE A 311 -30.00 2.06 -6.34
C PHE A 311 -29.87 0.53 -6.25
N ARG A 312 -28.71 0.02 -5.84
CA ARG A 312 -28.49 -1.42 -5.68
C ARG A 312 -29.35 -2.04 -4.59
N TRP A 313 -29.56 -1.31 -3.51
CA TRP A 313 -30.46 -1.72 -2.43
C TRP A 313 -31.90 -1.86 -2.96
N GLU A 314 -32.43 -0.82 -3.62
CA GLU A 314 -33.78 -0.88 -4.19
C GLU A 314 -33.91 -1.93 -5.29
N CYS A 315 -32.87 -2.12 -6.11
CA CYS A 315 -32.85 -3.18 -7.10
C CYS A 315 -32.92 -4.58 -6.47
N PHE A 316 -32.22 -4.80 -5.36
CA PHE A 316 -32.28 -6.06 -4.63
C PHE A 316 -33.71 -6.38 -4.16
N PHE A 317 -34.40 -5.41 -3.53
CA PHE A 317 -35.81 -5.60 -3.10
C PHE A 317 -36.76 -5.75 -4.28
N TYR A 318 -36.55 -5.00 -5.37
CA TYR A 318 -37.37 -5.11 -6.56
C TYR A 318 -37.28 -6.52 -7.17
N LYS A 319 -36.06 -7.06 -7.28
CA LYS A 319 -35.82 -8.43 -7.78
C LYS A 319 -36.46 -9.48 -6.89
N TYR A 320 -36.30 -9.35 -5.57
CA TYR A 320 -36.90 -10.26 -4.61
C TYR A 320 -38.43 -10.27 -4.72
N LYS A 321 -39.04 -9.11 -4.94
CA LYS A 321 -40.50 -8.96 -5.03
C LYS A 321 -41.09 -9.45 -6.37
N PHE A 322 -40.47 -9.10 -7.51
CA PHE A 322 -41.08 -9.28 -8.83
C PHE A 322 -40.39 -10.30 -9.74
N VAL A 323 -39.08 -10.54 -9.57
CA VAL A 323 -38.28 -11.37 -10.50
C VAL A 323 -38.06 -12.78 -9.97
N PHE A 324 -37.78 -12.89 -8.66
CA PHE A 324 -37.59 -14.15 -7.97
C PHE A 324 -38.67 -14.33 -6.90
N PRO A 325 -39.97 -14.40 -7.27
CA PRO A 325 -41.00 -14.68 -6.29
C PRO A 325 -40.65 -15.99 -5.59
N THR A 326 -40.38 -15.90 -4.29
CA THR A 326 -39.84 -16.98 -3.48
C THR A 326 -40.66 -18.25 -3.65
N CYS A 327 -40.02 -19.29 -4.18
CA CYS A 327 -40.39 -20.63 -3.76
C CYS A 327 -39.87 -20.77 -2.31
N HIS A 328 -40.68 -21.24 -1.36
CA HIS A 328 -40.32 -21.37 0.07
C HIS A 328 -39.24 -22.45 0.36
N CYS A 329 -38.34 -22.71 -0.58
CA CYS A 329 -37.31 -23.73 -0.49
C CYS A 329 -35.94 -23.09 -0.72
N GLY A 330 -35.12 -23.01 0.32
CA GLY A 330 -33.75 -22.53 0.24
C GLY A 330 -33.11 -22.15 1.58
N VAL A 331 -31.90 -21.58 1.52
CA VAL A 331 -31.10 -21.21 2.69
C VAL A 331 -31.24 -19.72 2.99
N GLU A 332 -31.67 -19.39 4.21
CA GLU A 332 -31.67 -18.02 4.71
C GLU A 332 -30.35 -17.70 5.43
N LEU A 333 -29.71 -16.60 5.06
CA LEU A 333 -28.55 -16.05 5.76
C LEU A 333 -28.89 -14.62 6.17
N PHE A 334 -28.81 -14.31 7.48
CA PHE A 334 -29.17 -12.99 8.03
C PHE A 334 -30.59 -12.53 7.69
N GLY A 335 -31.56 -13.46 7.64
CA GLY A 335 -32.96 -13.16 7.33
C GLY A 335 -33.24 -12.84 5.86
N VAL A 336 -32.29 -13.17 4.97
CA VAL A 336 -32.43 -13.01 3.52
C VAL A 336 -32.26 -14.38 2.87
N HIS A 337 -33.19 -14.76 1.99
CA HIS A 337 -33.14 -16.02 1.25
C HIS A 337 -32.04 -15.96 0.18
N VAL A 338 -30.99 -16.78 0.29
CA VAL A 338 -29.74 -16.64 -0.51
C VAL A 338 -29.66 -17.61 -1.69
N ALA A 339 -30.23 -18.81 -1.57
CA ALA A 339 -30.18 -19.82 -2.63
C ALA A 339 -31.35 -20.80 -2.50
N ASN A 340 -31.89 -21.27 -3.64
CA ASN A 340 -32.81 -22.41 -3.72
C ASN A 340 -32.06 -23.72 -3.92
#